data_AF-A0A8J3JN97-F1
#
_entry.id   AF-A0A8J3JN97-F1
#
_cell.length_a   1.000
_cell.length_b   1.000
_cell.length_c   1.000
_cell.angle_alpha   90.00
_cell.angle_beta   90.00
_cell.angle_gamma   90.00
#
_symmetry.space_group_name_H-M   'P 1'
#
loop_
_entity.id
_entity.type
_entity.pdbx_description
1 polymer ?
#
loop_
_entity_poly.entity_id
_entity_poly.type
_entity_poly.pdbx_seq_one_letter_code
_entity_poly.pdbx_strand_id
1 'polypeptide(L)'
;MTYLATPADSPLFANQTGHIPNYLRVFALQPGAYAAWEQLSASVRDGMDLHRYELVTLAAARRLGSDYCTLAHSKVLRDRFYDADRLRAIVDDHRNAGLSPLDVAIMDFADQVAADPTAITDEHAAPLRAHGLSDQDIFQIVLAVCIRRFFSGVLSAVAATPDPALLTPTPDLR
;
A
#
# COMPACT_ATOMS: atom_id res chain seq x y z
N MET A 1 -16.15 10.58 4.61
CA MET A 1 -15.32 10.35 5.82
C MET A 1 -15.44 8.90 6.29
N THR A 2 -16.62 8.39 6.62
CA THR A 2 -16.97 6.95 6.86
C THR A 2 -18.46 6.92 7.28
N TYR A 3 -19.12 5.76 7.40
CA TYR A 3 -20.44 5.65 8.04
C TYR A 3 -20.39 5.55 9.58
N LEU A 4 -19.18 5.46 10.17
CA LEU A 4 -18.99 5.39 11.62
C LEU A 4 -18.93 6.79 12.26
N ALA A 5 -19.45 6.93 13.47
CA ALA A 5 -19.22 8.11 14.29
C ALA A 5 -17.82 8.04 14.92
N THR A 6 -16.90 8.89 14.50
CA THR A 6 -15.52 8.92 15.01
C THR A 6 -15.36 9.92 16.16
N PRO A 7 -14.50 9.65 17.16
CA PRO A 7 -14.23 10.59 18.25
C PRO A 7 -13.74 11.96 17.76
N ALA A 8 -14.09 13.01 18.48
CA ALA A 8 -13.59 14.37 18.23
C ALA A 8 -12.14 14.54 18.75
N ASP A 9 -11.77 13.76 19.76
CA ASP A 9 -10.48 13.74 20.44
C ASP A 9 -9.87 12.34 20.43
N SER A 10 -8.54 12.26 20.35
CA SER A 10 -7.79 11.01 20.37
C SER A 10 -6.32 11.30 20.63
N PRO A 11 -5.59 10.42 21.35
CA PRO A 11 -4.14 10.52 21.45
C PRO A 11 -3.44 10.47 20.08
N LEU A 12 -4.07 9.86 19.07
CA LEU A 12 -3.53 9.83 17.71
C LEU A 12 -3.43 11.22 17.07
N PHE A 13 -4.22 12.18 17.54
CA PHE A 13 -4.27 13.52 16.95
C PHE A 13 -3.21 14.47 17.52
N ALA A 14 -2.58 14.13 18.65
CA ALA A 14 -1.71 15.04 19.41
C ALA A 14 -0.51 15.57 18.61
N ASN A 15 0.04 14.76 17.70
CA ASN A 15 1.21 15.11 16.88
C ASN A 15 0.85 15.51 15.43
N GLN A 16 -0.44 15.61 15.12
CA GLN A 16 -0.90 16.00 13.80
C GLN A 16 -0.98 17.52 13.72
N THR A 17 -0.41 18.11 12.68
CA THR A 17 -0.47 19.56 12.44
C THR A 17 -1.35 19.85 11.22
N GLY A 18 -2.30 20.76 11.37
CA GLY A 18 -3.20 21.20 10.30
C GLY A 18 -4.35 20.23 10.00
N HIS A 19 -4.06 19.07 9.40
CA HIS A 19 -5.08 18.11 8.94
C HIS A 19 -4.95 16.76 9.64
N ILE A 20 -6.07 16.22 10.12
CA ILE A 20 -6.15 14.84 10.62
C ILE A 20 -6.61 13.94 9.48
N PRO A 21 -5.75 13.01 9.00
CA PRO A 21 -6.14 12.08 7.94
C PRO A 21 -7.40 11.30 8.28
N ASN A 22 -8.27 11.08 7.29
CA ASN A 22 -9.53 10.36 7.48
C ASN A 22 -9.30 8.94 8.04
N TYR A 23 -8.24 8.24 7.61
CA TYR A 23 -7.90 6.93 8.17
C TYR A 23 -7.62 7.01 9.68
N LEU A 24 -6.96 8.09 10.14
CA LEU A 24 -6.59 8.24 11.55
C LEU A 24 -7.82 8.52 12.41
N ARG A 25 -8.83 9.19 11.85
CA ARG A 25 -10.15 9.37 12.49
C ARG A 25 -10.89 8.06 12.67
N VAL A 26 -10.85 7.16 11.67
CA VAL A 26 -11.40 5.81 11.80
C VAL A 26 -10.70 5.06 12.92
N PHE A 27 -9.37 5.05 12.91
CA PHE A 27 -8.56 4.35 13.92
C PHE A 27 -8.61 4.98 15.32
N ALA A 28 -9.08 6.22 15.45
CA ALA A 28 -9.34 6.85 16.74
C ALA A 28 -10.40 6.10 17.57
N LEU A 29 -11.26 5.29 16.95
CA LEU A 29 -12.17 4.37 17.65
C LEU A 29 -11.42 3.28 18.43
N GLN A 30 -10.20 2.93 18.02
CA GLN A 30 -9.35 1.99 18.73
C GLN A 30 -7.85 2.36 18.58
N PRO A 31 -7.36 3.37 19.32
CA PRO A 31 -6.00 3.87 19.17
C PRO A 31 -4.90 2.84 19.44
N GLY A 32 -5.14 1.92 20.38
CA GLY A 32 -4.18 0.86 20.71
C GLY A 32 -3.95 -0.11 19.55
N ALA A 33 -5.01 -0.43 18.78
CA ALA A 33 -4.86 -1.29 17.60
C ALA A 33 -4.07 -0.60 16.48
N TYR A 34 -4.27 0.70 16.27
CA TYR A 34 -3.48 1.47 15.30
C TYR A 34 -2.01 1.52 15.70
N ALA A 35 -1.70 1.80 16.97
CA ALA A 35 -0.32 1.83 17.45
C ALA A 35 0.38 0.47 17.27
N ALA A 36 -0.30 -0.65 17.55
CA ALA A 36 0.26 -1.98 17.32
C ALA A 36 0.46 -2.28 15.83
N TRP A 37 -0.51 -1.90 14.99
CA TRP A 37 -0.40 -2.04 13.55
C TRP A 37 0.74 -1.20 12.97
N GLU A 38 0.92 0.04 13.44
CA GLU A 38 1.99 0.93 13.00
C GLU A 38 3.37 0.34 13.30
N GLN A 39 3.57 -0.23 14.49
CA GLN A 39 4.81 -0.92 14.85
C GLN A 39 5.11 -2.11 13.93
N LEU A 40 4.11 -2.96 13.70
CA LEU A 40 4.23 -4.08 12.76
C LEU A 40 4.53 -3.59 11.33
N SER A 41 3.82 -2.57 10.88
CA SER A 41 4.00 -1.98 9.55
C SER A 41 5.39 -1.36 9.37
N ALA A 42 5.92 -0.69 10.40
CA ALA A 42 7.26 -0.15 10.39
C ALA A 42 8.31 -1.27 10.30
N SER A 43 8.18 -2.33 11.11
CA SER A 43 9.10 -3.47 11.08
C SER A 43 9.15 -4.14 9.71
N VAL A 44 8.02 -4.26 9.01
CA VAL A 44 7.99 -4.88 7.68
C VAL A 44 8.55 -3.95 6.62
N ARG A 45 8.18 -2.65 6.65
CA ARG A 45 8.71 -1.65 5.72
C ARG A 45 10.22 -1.52 5.84
N ASP A 46 10.74 -1.44 7.06
CA ASP A 46 12.16 -1.19 7.33
C ASP A 46 13.04 -2.43 7.04
N GLY A 47 12.42 -3.60 6.86
CA GLY A 47 13.09 -4.83 6.44
C GLY A 47 13.12 -5.06 4.92
N MET A 48 12.81 -4.05 4.11
CA MET A 48 13.03 -4.06 2.65
C MET A 48 13.34 -2.65 2.14
N ASP A 49 13.85 -2.56 0.91
CA ASP A 49 14.02 -1.24 0.29
C ASP A 49 12.66 -0.58 0.05
N LEU A 50 12.61 0.75 0.16
CA LEU A 50 11.34 1.47 0.08
C LEU A 50 10.69 1.33 -1.29
N HIS A 51 11.46 1.29 -2.37
CA HIS A 51 10.93 1.20 -3.72
C HIS A 51 10.12 -0.09 -3.90
N ARG A 52 10.69 -1.23 -3.48
CA ARG A 52 10.01 -2.52 -3.41
C ARG A 52 8.76 -2.47 -2.54
N TYR A 53 8.86 -1.91 -1.33
CA TYR A 53 7.72 -1.82 -0.40
C TYR A 53 6.53 -1.08 -1.03
N GLU A 54 6.81 0.03 -1.71
CA GLU A 54 5.79 0.85 -2.34
C GLU A 54 5.17 0.16 -3.58
N LEU A 55 5.96 -0.56 -4.39
CA LEU A 55 5.44 -1.35 -5.51
C LEU A 55 4.55 -2.52 -5.05
N VAL A 56 4.99 -3.28 -4.05
CA VAL A 56 4.20 -4.37 -3.45
C VAL A 56 2.89 -3.82 -2.88
N THR A 57 2.97 -2.71 -2.16
CA THR A 57 1.81 -2.10 -1.54
C THR A 57 0.84 -1.55 -2.57
N LEU A 58 1.33 -0.94 -3.66
CA LEU A 58 0.50 -0.47 -4.77
C LEU A 58 -0.23 -1.64 -5.44
N ALA A 59 0.49 -2.71 -5.79
CA ALA A 59 -0.11 -3.90 -6.42
C ALA A 59 -1.20 -4.51 -5.53
N ALA A 60 -0.91 -4.72 -4.24
CA ALA A 60 -1.87 -5.26 -3.29
C ALA A 60 -3.09 -4.33 -3.11
N ALA A 61 -2.88 -3.02 -2.95
CA ALA A 61 -3.96 -2.05 -2.77
C ALA A 61 -4.92 -2.02 -3.98
N ARG A 62 -4.37 -2.07 -5.19
CA ARG A 62 -5.14 -2.14 -6.43
C ARG A 62 -5.94 -3.43 -6.51
N ARG A 63 -5.30 -4.58 -6.21
CA ARG A 63 -5.99 -5.87 -6.23
C ARG A 63 -7.15 -5.94 -5.24
N LEU A 64 -6.99 -5.30 -4.08
CA LEU A 64 -7.99 -5.21 -3.02
C LEU A 64 -9.07 -4.15 -3.26
N GLY A 65 -8.96 -3.34 -4.33
CA GLY A 65 -9.91 -2.27 -4.64
C GLY A 65 -9.88 -1.10 -3.66
N SER A 66 -8.73 -0.83 -3.03
CA SER A 66 -8.60 0.24 -2.04
C SER A 66 -8.09 1.53 -2.68
N ASP A 67 -9.00 2.46 -2.95
CA ASP A 67 -8.67 3.79 -3.48
C ASP A 67 -7.71 4.55 -2.55
N TYR A 68 -7.94 4.49 -1.24
CA TYR A 68 -7.14 5.20 -0.25
C TYR A 68 -5.69 4.75 -0.29
N CYS A 69 -5.45 3.45 -0.21
CA CYS A 69 -4.10 2.89 -0.24
C CYS A 69 -3.46 3.08 -1.62
N THR A 70 -4.24 2.91 -2.70
CA THR A 70 -3.74 3.12 -4.07
C THR A 70 -3.23 4.54 -4.25
N LEU A 71 -4.01 5.56 -3.86
CA LEU A 71 -3.62 6.97 -3.99
C LEU A 71 -2.44 7.33 -3.06
N ALA A 72 -2.46 6.87 -1.82
CA ALA A 72 -1.41 7.18 -0.85
C ALA A 72 -0.04 6.66 -1.29
N HIS A 73 0.03 5.39 -1.73
CA HIS A 73 1.27 4.77 -2.15
C HIS A 73 1.68 5.20 -3.57
N SER A 74 0.71 5.49 -4.45
CA SER A 74 0.98 6.16 -5.73
C SER A 74 1.66 7.52 -5.53
N LYS A 75 1.23 8.31 -4.54
CA LYS A 75 1.87 9.59 -4.22
C LYS A 75 3.34 9.42 -3.81
N VAL A 76 3.66 8.43 -2.97
CA VAL A 76 5.06 8.15 -2.59
C VAL A 76 5.89 7.74 -3.80
N LEU A 77 5.35 6.86 -4.65
CA LEU A 77 6.01 6.42 -5.89
C LEU A 77 6.29 7.59 -6.83
N ARG A 78 5.31 8.48 -7.02
CA ARG A 78 5.47 9.69 -7.83
C ARG A 78 6.54 10.62 -7.26
N ASP A 79 6.49 10.88 -5.97
CA ASP A 79 7.33 11.91 -5.36
C ASP A 79 8.81 11.46 -5.25
N ARG A 80 9.09 10.16 -5.36
CA ARG A 80 10.41 9.59 -5.08
C ARG A 80 11.04 8.77 -6.20
N PHE A 81 10.25 8.14 -7.07
CA PHE A 81 10.76 7.10 -7.96
C PHE A 81 10.34 7.28 -9.43
N TYR A 82 9.15 7.83 -9.69
CA TYR A 82 8.60 7.92 -11.04
C TYR A 82 7.98 9.28 -11.32
N ASP A 83 8.11 9.76 -12.56
CA ASP A 83 7.24 10.83 -13.03
C ASP A 83 5.78 10.35 -13.13
N ALA A 84 4.87 11.29 -13.37
CA ALA A 84 3.45 10.99 -13.38
C ALA A 84 2.99 10.13 -14.57
N ASP A 85 3.66 10.24 -15.72
CA ASP A 85 3.31 9.44 -16.91
C ASP A 85 3.73 7.99 -16.71
N ARG A 86 4.94 7.76 -16.18
CA ARG A 86 5.40 6.42 -15.80
C ARG A 86 4.52 5.80 -14.74
N LEU A 87 4.15 6.57 -13.70
CA LEU A 87 3.25 6.06 -12.66
C LEU A 87 1.87 5.71 -13.22
N ARG A 88 1.31 6.53 -14.11
CA ARG A 88 0.04 6.22 -14.79
C ARG A 88 0.15 4.92 -15.56
N ALA A 89 1.22 4.73 -16.33
CA ALA A 89 1.46 3.47 -17.04
C ALA A 89 1.56 2.27 -16.08
N ILE A 90 2.23 2.40 -14.93
CA ILE A 90 2.30 1.35 -13.90
C ILE A 90 0.90 1.05 -13.33
N VAL A 91 0.12 2.08 -13.05
CA VAL A 91 -1.26 1.97 -12.55
C VAL A 91 -2.23 1.45 -13.61
N ASP A 92 -1.93 1.55 -14.90
CA ASP A 92 -2.76 0.96 -15.95
C ASP A 92 -2.36 -0.50 -16.20
N ASP A 93 -1.08 -0.72 -16.53
CA ASP A 93 -0.51 -2.03 -16.82
C ASP A 93 1.00 -2.07 -16.49
N HIS A 94 1.34 -2.53 -15.29
CA HIS A 94 2.73 -2.56 -14.82
C HIS A 94 3.64 -3.46 -15.66
N ARG A 95 3.09 -4.42 -16.41
CA ARG A 95 3.87 -5.32 -17.28
C ARG A 95 4.40 -4.62 -18.52
N ASN A 96 3.70 -3.58 -18.99
CA ASN A 96 4.07 -2.77 -20.15
C ASN A 96 4.53 -1.35 -19.77
N ALA A 97 4.69 -1.07 -18.48
CA ALA A 97 5.06 0.24 -17.96
C ALA A 97 6.57 0.53 -17.98
N GLY A 98 7.39 -0.33 -18.59
CA GLY A 98 8.86 -0.19 -18.63
C GLY A 98 9.55 -0.30 -17.27
N LEU A 99 8.95 -1.08 -16.37
CA LEU A 99 9.59 -1.51 -15.12
C LEU A 99 10.70 -2.54 -15.41
N SER A 100 11.59 -2.75 -14.44
CA SER A 100 12.54 -3.85 -14.52
C SER A 100 11.79 -5.20 -14.50
N PRO A 101 12.34 -6.28 -15.09
CA PRO A 101 11.73 -7.61 -15.01
C PRO A 101 11.48 -8.07 -13.56
N LEU A 102 12.38 -7.69 -12.64
CA LEU A 102 12.24 -7.98 -11.23
C LEU A 102 11.03 -7.24 -10.61
N ASP A 103 10.88 -5.94 -10.88
CA ASP A 103 9.76 -5.14 -10.35
C ASP A 103 8.41 -5.66 -10.87
N VAL A 104 8.35 -6.08 -12.13
CA VAL A 104 7.16 -6.73 -12.70
C VAL A 104 6.85 -8.02 -11.95
N ALA A 105 7.84 -8.88 -11.72
CA ALA A 105 7.66 -10.13 -10.97
C ALA A 105 7.21 -9.88 -9.52
N ILE A 106 7.75 -8.85 -8.87
CA ILE A 106 7.35 -8.43 -7.52
C ILE A 106 5.88 -7.99 -7.48
N MET A 107 5.46 -7.14 -8.42
CA MET A 107 4.07 -6.69 -8.50
C MET A 107 3.11 -7.82 -8.86
N ASP A 108 3.50 -8.73 -9.76
CA ASP A 108 2.70 -9.90 -10.13
C ASP A 108 2.48 -10.82 -8.93
N PHE A 109 3.54 -11.15 -8.19
CA PHE A 109 3.43 -11.98 -7.00
C PHE A 109 2.59 -11.29 -5.91
N ALA A 110 2.77 -9.98 -5.71
CA ALA A 110 1.97 -9.22 -4.76
C ALA A 110 0.48 -9.19 -5.12
N ASP A 111 0.13 -9.04 -6.41
CA ASP A 111 -1.25 -9.15 -6.89
C ASP A 111 -1.82 -10.55 -6.62
N GLN A 112 -1.06 -11.61 -6.91
CA GLN A 112 -1.49 -13.00 -6.69
C GLN A 112 -1.74 -13.28 -5.20
N VAL A 113 -0.83 -12.87 -4.31
CA VAL A 113 -0.99 -13.04 -2.85
C VAL A 113 -2.17 -12.21 -2.33
N ALA A 114 -2.38 -11.01 -2.88
CA ALA A 114 -3.52 -10.17 -2.54
C ALA A 114 -4.85 -10.72 -3.09
N ALA A 115 -4.82 -11.46 -4.18
CA ALA A 115 -5.98 -12.13 -4.75
C ALA A 115 -6.44 -13.29 -3.88
N ASP A 116 -5.57 -14.28 -3.72
CA ASP A 116 -5.85 -15.52 -3.00
C ASP A 116 -4.55 -16.10 -2.42
N PRO A 117 -4.24 -15.83 -1.14
CA PRO A 117 -3.04 -16.37 -0.51
C PRO A 117 -3.08 -17.90 -0.36
N THR A 118 -4.27 -18.53 -0.45
CA THR A 118 -4.39 -20.00 -0.34
C THR A 118 -4.03 -20.74 -1.63
N ALA A 119 -4.01 -20.02 -2.75
CA ALA A 119 -3.58 -20.54 -4.05
C ALA A 119 -2.07 -20.41 -4.31
N ILE A 120 -1.33 -19.76 -3.40
CA ILE A 120 0.10 -19.51 -3.58
C ILE A 120 0.90 -20.80 -3.38
N THR A 121 1.80 -21.06 -4.33
CA THR A 121 2.69 -22.22 -4.39
C THR A 121 4.11 -21.79 -4.73
N ASP A 122 5.07 -22.72 -4.69
CA ASP A 122 6.46 -22.46 -5.08
C ASP A 122 6.60 -21.94 -6.52
N GLU A 123 5.69 -22.30 -7.42
CA GLU A 123 5.69 -21.82 -8.82
C GLU A 123 5.52 -20.30 -8.90
N HIS A 124 4.73 -19.71 -8.00
CA HIS A 124 4.53 -18.27 -7.93
C HIS A 124 5.77 -17.53 -7.41
N ALA A 125 6.54 -18.17 -6.53
CA ALA A 125 7.78 -17.62 -5.98
C ALA A 125 9.00 -17.85 -6.89
N ALA A 126 8.94 -18.82 -7.81
CA ALA A 126 10.07 -19.19 -8.67
C ALA A 126 10.62 -18.03 -9.52
N PRO A 127 9.79 -17.15 -10.15
CA PRO A 127 10.30 -15.99 -10.88
C PRO A 127 11.10 -15.02 -9.99
N LEU A 128 10.68 -14.80 -8.75
CA LEU A 128 11.39 -13.94 -7.80
C LEU A 128 12.77 -14.52 -7.46
N ARG A 129 12.84 -15.83 -7.20
CA ARG A 129 14.10 -16.54 -6.95
C ARG A 129 15.03 -16.49 -8.17
N ALA A 130 14.48 -16.61 -9.39
CA ALA A 130 15.24 -16.48 -10.63
C ALA A 130 15.87 -15.08 -10.80
N HIS A 131 15.26 -14.05 -10.22
CA HIS A 131 15.83 -12.69 -10.13
C HIS A 131 16.72 -12.47 -8.89
N GLY A 132 17.02 -13.52 -8.12
CA GLY A 132 17.97 -13.47 -7.01
C GLY A 132 17.37 -13.07 -5.65
N LEU A 133 16.04 -13.02 -5.50
CA LEU A 133 15.44 -12.81 -4.18
C LEU A 133 15.63 -14.03 -3.30
N SER A 134 16.01 -13.79 -2.04
CA SER A 134 16.05 -14.81 -1.01
C SER A 134 14.64 -15.17 -0.52
N ASP A 135 14.50 -16.29 0.18
CA ASP A 135 13.22 -16.63 0.85
C ASP A 135 12.82 -15.57 1.89
N GLN A 136 13.80 -14.92 2.52
CA GLN A 136 13.53 -13.79 3.42
C GLN A 136 12.95 -12.59 2.66
N ASP A 137 13.48 -12.25 1.48
CA ASP A 137 12.93 -11.18 0.63
C ASP A 137 11.49 -11.49 0.19
N ILE A 138 11.22 -12.74 -0.22
CA ILE A 138 9.90 -13.18 -0.68
C ILE A 138 8.91 -13.14 0.49
N PHE A 139 9.31 -13.62 1.66
CA PHE A 139 8.47 -13.57 2.86
C PHE A 139 8.14 -12.12 3.26
N GLN A 140 9.11 -11.21 3.12
CA GLN A 140 8.88 -9.78 3.35
C GLN A 140 7.83 -9.20 2.40
N ILE A 141 7.82 -9.59 1.12
CA ILE A 141 6.75 -9.20 0.18
C ILE A 141 5.39 -9.71 0.67
N VAL A 142 5.29 -10.97 1.10
CA VAL A 142 4.05 -11.54 1.66
C VAL A 142 3.56 -10.75 2.88
N LEU A 143 4.47 -10.39 3.81
CA LEU A 143 4.13 -9.59 4.98
C LEU A 143 3.60 -8.21 4.60
N ALA A 144 4.21 -7.53 3.64
CA ALA A 144 3.74 -6.24 3.14
C ALA A 144 2.34 -6.34 2.52
N VAL A 145 2.07 -7.39 1.74
CA VAL A 145 0.72 -7.67 1.21
C VAL A 145 -0.28 -7.89 2.36
N CYS A 146 0.05 -8.69 3.37
CA CYS A 146 -0.83 -8.99 4.50
C CYS A 146 -1.16 -7.75 5.35
N ILE A 147 -0.17 -6.91 5.65
CA ILE A 147 -0.40 -5.60 6.29
C ILE A 147 -1.34 -4.74 5.44
N ARG A 148 -1.18 -4.80 4.11
CA ARG A 148 -2.05 -4.07 3.19
C ARG A 148 -3.47 -4.63 3.16
N ARG A 149 -3.66 -5.94 3.25
CA ARG A 149 -4.98 -6.57 3.41
C ARG A 149 -5.69 -6.08 4.66
N PHE A 150 -5.00 -6.03 5.80
CA PHE A 150 -5.57 -5.50 7.04
C PHE A 150 -6.00 -4.04 6.86
N PHE A 151 -5.08 -3.16 6.46
CA PHE A 151 -5.35 -1.73 6.45
C PHE A 151 -6.38 -1.34 5.39
N SER A 152 -6.24 -1.88 4.17
CA SER A 152 -7.19 -1.66 3.08
C SER A 152 -8.56 -2.24 3.41
N GLY A 153 -8.61 -3.42 4.03
CA GLY A 153 -9.84 -4.06 4.45
C GLY A 153 -10.59 -3.23 5.47
N VAL A 154 -9.90 -2.71 6.50
CA VAL A 154 -10.51 -1.80 7.49
C VAL A 154 -11.10 -0.57 6.81
N LEU A 155 -10.31 0.14 5.99
CA LEU A 155 -10.77 1.37 5.35
C LEU A 155 -11.94 1.14 4.38
N SER A 156 -11.87 0.08 3.58
CA SER A 156 -12.93 -0.27 2.64
C SER A 156 -14.21 -0.69 3.37
N ALA A 157 -14.08 -1.53 4.40
CA ALA A 157 -15.22 -2.03 5.17
C ALA A 157 -16.01 -0.90 5.82
N VAL A 158 -15.33 0.18 6.26
CA VAL A 158 -16.00 1.34 6.89
C VAL A 158 -16.35 2.45 5.90
N ALA A 159 -16.19 2.23 4.59
CA ALA A 159 -16.37 3.24 3.54
C ALA A 159 -15.58 4.53 3.80
N ALA A 160 -14.33 4.39 4.28
CA ALA A 160 -13.45 5.53 4.50
C ALA A 160 -13.09 6.21 3.18
N THR A 161 -13.30 7.52 3.09
CA THR A 161 -12.97 8.29 1.89
C THR A 161 -11.53 8.81 1.95
N PRO A 162 -10.73 8.74 0.87
CA PRO A 162 -9.40 9.34 0.82
C PRO A 162 -9.43 10.84 1.19
N ASP A 163 -8.34 11.33 1.75
CA ASP A 163 -8.20 12.77 2.02
C ASP A 163 -8.20 13.57 0.70
N PRO A 164 -8.78 14.79 0.66
CA PRO A 164 -8.76 15.62 -0.55
C PRO A 164 -7.36 15.88 -1.13
N ALA A 165 -6.34 15.94 -0.26
CA ALA A 165 -4.95 16.12 -0.66
C ALA A 165 -4.40 14.93 -1.47
N LEU A 166 -4.99 13.73 -1.35
CA LEU A 166 -4.66 12.56 -2.16
C LEU A 166 -5.40 12.55 -3.51
N LEU A 167 -6.52 13.26 -3.59
CA LEU A 167 -7.37 13.34 -4.79
C LEU A 167 -6.95 14.44 -5.76
N THR A 168 -6.15 15.40 -5.31
CA THR A 168 -5.76 16.55 -6.13
C THR A 168 -4.63 16.15 -7.09
N PRO A 169 -4.81 16.24 -8.41
CA PRO A 169 -3.70 16.10 -9.36
C PRO A 169 -2.69 17.21 -9.11
N THR A 170 -1.40 16.90 -9.06
CA THR A 170 -0.35 17.94 -9.01
C THR A 170 -0.48 18.82 -10.28
N PRO A 171 -0.39 20.16 -10.19
CA PRO A 171 -0.77 21.08 -11.29
C PRO A 171 -0.07 20.90 -12.65
N ASP A 172 1.03 20.16 -12.74
CA ASP A 172 1.86 20.05 -13.95
C ASP A 172 1.43 18.96 -14.94
N LEU A 173 0.15 18.56 -14.93
CA LEU A 173 -0.35 17.45 -15.74
C LEU A 173 -1.67 17.82 -16.42
N ARG A 174 -1.54 18.47 -17.59
CA ARG A 174 -2.55 18.54 -18.65
C ARG A 174 -1.95 17.99 -19.94
#